data_AF-A0A2I8VF64-F1
#
_entry.id   AF-A0A2I8VF64-F1
#
_cell.length_a   1.000
_cell.length_b   1.000
_cell.length_c   1.000
_cell.angle_alpha   90.00
_cell.angle_beta   90.00
_cell.angle_gamma   90.00
#
_symmetry.space_group_name_H-M   'P 1'
#
loop_
_entity.id
_entity.type
_entity.pdbx_description
1 polymer ?
#
loop_
_entity_poly.entity_id
_entity_poly.type
_entity_poly.pdbx_seq_one_letter_code
_entity_poly.pdbx_strand_id
1 'polypeptide(L)'
;MDALVHFAVGLAGGLLLLLLVDWPQRREFLVTFGSGVWAMVPDGHWMFRELGVDAVANVWRAAHATPLANLFWFHRVLDLAETGRPKVEMGVALFGLFVVVGVYYAVNDWDAD
;
A
#
# COMPACT_ATOMS: atom_id res chain seq x y z
N MET A 1 -5.95 5.35 9.95
CA MET A 1 -4.75 5.48 9.13
C MET A 1 -4.86 6.49 8.03
N ASP A 2 -3.75 7.18 7.79
CA ASP A 2 -3.57 7.95 6.57
C ASP A 2 -3.42 7.00 5.38
N ALA A 3 -4.38 7.03 4.47
CA ALA A 3 -4.38 6.18 3.27
C ALA A 3 -3.10 6.34 2.42
N LEU A 4 -2.40 7.48 2.56
CA LEU A 4 -1.10 7.73 1.93
C LEU A 4 0.02 6.83 2.50
N VAL A 5 0.00 6.51 3.80
CA VAL A 5 0.96 5.57 4.40
C VAL A 5 0.73 4.18 3.82
N HIS A 6 -0.52 3.71 3.78
CA HIS A 6 -0.87 2.42 3.15
C HIS A 6 -0.45 2.36 1.70
N PHE A 7 -0.79 3.39 0.92
CA PHE A 7 -0.43 3.46 -0.48
C PHE A 7 1.10 3.40 -0.68
N ALA A 8 1.86 4.18 0.08
CA ALA A 8 3.32 4.20 -0.01
C ALA A 8 3.94 2.85 0.38
N VAL A 9 3.45 2.20 1.45
CA VAL A 9 3.91 0.88 1.87
C VAL A 9 3.56 -0.19 0.83
N GLY A 10 2.35 -0.16 0.27
CA GLY A 10 1.93 -1.08 -0.79
C GLY A 10 2.75 -0.92 -2.06
N LEU A 11 3.02 0.32 -2.48
CA LEU A 11 3.84 0.61 -3.66
C LEU A 11 5.28 0.14 -3.44
N ALA A 12 5.85 0.40 -2.26
CA ALA A 12 7.17 -0.11 -1.88
C ALA A 12 7.20 -1.65 -1.88
N GLY A 13 6.17 -2.30 -1.34
CA GLY A 13 6.02 -3.76 -1.38
C GLY A 13 6.01 -4.32 -2.81
N GLY A 14 5.26 -3.67 -3.72
CA GLY A 14 5.24 -4.03 -5.13
C GLY A 14 6.62 -3.95 -5.78
N LEU A 15 7.38 -2.87 -5.55
CA LEU A 15 8.75 -2.72 -6.06
C LEU A 15 9.69 -3.79 -5.51
N LEU A 16 9.58 -4.10 -4.21
CA LEU A 16 10.40 -5.15 -3.59
C LEU A 16 10.09 -6.55 -4.15
N LEU A 17 8.85 -6.84 -4.54
CA LEU A 17 8.51 -8.09 -5.23
C LEU A 17 9.11 -8.14 -6.62
N LEU A 18 9.12 -7.02 -7.34
CA LEU A 18 9.69 -6.96 -8.69
C LEU A 18 11.21 -7.17 -8.71
N LEU A 19 11.92 -6.95 -7.59
CA LEU A 19 13.32 -7.39 -7.47
C LEU A 19 13.52 -8.91 -7.57
N LEU A 20 12.44 -9.70 -7.46
CA LEU A 20 12.48 -11.16 -7.52
C LEU A 20 11.95 -11.71 -8.86
N VAL A 21 11.43 -10.86 -9.74
CA VAL A 21 10.74 -11.27 -10.96
C VAL A 21 11.08 -10.33 -12.10
N ASP A 22 11.60 -10.87 -13.18
CA ASP A 22 11.90 -10.10 -14.39
C ASP A 22 10.67 -10.01 -15.29
N TRP A 23 10.04 -8.84 -15.36
CA TRP A 23 8.82 -8.58 -16.12
C TRP A 23 8.98 -7.39 -17.07
N PRO A 24 8.26 -7.37 -18.21
CA PRO A 24 8.24 -6.18 -19.06
C PRO A 24 7.74 -4.96 -18.29
N GLN A 25 8.37 -3.79 -18.51
CA GLN A 25 8.10 -2.53 -17.80
C GLN A 25 6.60 -2.16 -17.71
N ARG A 26 5.80 -2.48 -18.73
CA ARG A 26 4.34 -2.26 -18.71
C ARG A 26 3.65 -3.00 -17.56
N ARG A 27 4.07 -4.24 -17.27
CA ARG A 27 3.51 -5.05 -16.17
C ARG A 27 4.04 -4.57 -14.83
N GLU A 28 5.32 -4.24 -14.74
CA GLU A 28 5.95 -3.67 -13.54
C GLU A 28 5.22 -2.41 -13.07
N PHE A 29 4.93 -1.49 -13.99
CA PHE A 29 4.19 -0.27 -13.70
C PHE A 29 2.81 -0.56 -13.10
N LEU A 30 2.04 -1.46 -13.75
CA LEU A 30 0.71 -1.85 -13.28
C LEU A 30 0.77 -2.53 -11.90
N VAL A 31 1.77 -3.37 -11.67
CA VAL A 31 1.93 -4.12 -10.41
C VAL A 31 2.35 -3.19 -9.29
N THR A 32 3.26 -2.25 -9.56
CA THR A 32 3.73 -1.27 -8.59
C THR A 32 2.58 -0.37 -8.11
N PHE A 33 1.90 0.32 -9.04
CA PHE A 33 0.77 1.17 -8.68
C PHE A 33 -0.41 0.36 -8.15
N GLY A 34 -0.69 -0.80 -8.74
CA GLY A 34 -1.73 -1.73 -8.29
C GLY A 34 -1.49 -2.22 -6.87
N SER A 35 -0.23 -2.42 -6.46
CA SER A 35 0.12 -2.81 -5.08
C SER A 35 -0.15 -1.68 -4.08
N GLY A 36 0.09 -0.43 -4.46
CA GLY A 36 -0.30 0.73 -3.66
C GLY A 36 -1.83 0.82 -3.50
N VAL A 37 -2.58 0.67 -4.58
CA VAL A 37 -4.06 0.65 -4.54
C VAL A 37 -4.57 -0.55 -3.73
N TRP A 38 -3.94 -1.72 -3.88
CA TRP A 38 -4.27 -2.92 -3.12
C TRP A 38 -4.15 -2.67 -1.60
N ALA A 39 -3.07 -2.03 -1.15
CA ALA A 39 -2.89 -1.70 0.26
C ALA A 39 -3.99 -0.78 0.83
N MET A 40 -4.63 0.05 -0.01
CA MET A 40 -5.72 0.93 0.40
C MET A 40 -7.09 0.26 0.39
N VAL A 41 -7.25 -0.95 -0.15
CA VAL A 41 -8.56 -1.62 -0.24
C VAL A 41 -9.25 -1.67 1.11
N PRO A 42 -8.62 -2.07 2.23
CA PRO A 42 -9.31 -2.13 3.51
C PRO A 42 -9.82 -0.75 3.99
N ASP A 43 -9.19 0.36 3.63
CA ASP A 43 -9.63 1.73 3.95
C ASP A 43 -10.94 2.13 3.24
N GLY A 44 -11.39 1.37 2.22
CA GLY A 44 -12.57 1.68 1.42
C GLY A 44 -13.86 1.87 2.23
N HIS A 45 -13.95 1.28 3.43
CA HIS A 45 -15.09 1.47 4.33
C HIS A 45 -15.32 2.94 4.72
N TRP A 46 -14.26 3.77 4.77
CA TRP A 46 -14.38 5.20 5.03
C TRP A 46 -15.12 5.93 3.92
N MET A 47 -14.80 5.59 2.67
CA MET A 47 -15.47 6.18 1.50
C MET A 47 -16.96 5.82 1.46
N PHE A 48 -17.32 4.56 1.70
CA PHE A 48 -18.74 4.16 1.75
C PHE A 48 -19.50 4.88 2.85
N ARG A 49 -18.86 5.11 4.01
CA ARG A 49 -19.46 5.89 5.09
C ARG A 49 -19.68 7.35 4.68
N GLU A 50 -18.70 7.97 4.04
CA GLU A 50 -18.82 9.35 3.54
C GLU A 50 -19.94 9.51 2.50
N LEU A 51 -20.16 8.47 1.69
CA LEU A 51 -21.23 8.41 0.70
C LEU A 51 -22.60 8.02 1.29
N GLY A 52 -22.72 7.84 2.61
CA GLY A 52 -23.97 7.49 3.29
C GLY A 52 -24.42 6.04 3.11
N VAL A 53 -23.53 5.13 2.68
CA VAL A 53 -23.82 3.70 2.47
C VAL A 53 -23.40 2.89 3.70
N ASP A 54 -24.04 3.16 4.84
CA ASP A 54 -23.61 2.65 6.15
C ASP A 54 -23.58 1.12 6.27
N ALA A 55 -24.53 0.43 5.65
CA ALA A 55 -24.60 -1.04 5.70
C ALA A 55 -23.33 -1.68 5.11
N VAL A 56 -22.90 -1.20 3.94
CA VAL A 56 -21.68 -1.68 3.27
C VAL A 56 -20.44 -1.26 4.07
N ALA A 57 -20.40 -0.01 4.54
CA ALA A 57 -19.29 0.49 5.35
C ALA A 57 -19.08 -0.35 6.62
N ASN A 58 -20.16 -0.76 7.30
CA ASN A 58 -20.07 -1.53 8.53
C ASN A 58 -19.57 -2.97 8.29
N VAL A 59 -20.05 -3.64 7.24
CA VAL A 59 -19.56 -4.98 6.86
C VAL A 59 -18.09 -4.92 6.47
N TRP A 60 -17.70 -3.93 5.66
CA TRP A 60 -16.31 -3.75 5.24
C TRP A 60 -15.41 -3.44 6.44
N ARG A 61 -15.84 -2.54 7.34
CA ARG A 61 -15.11 -2.23 8.57
C ARG A 61 -14.91 -3.47 9.45
N ALA A 62 -15.89 -4.37 9.51
CA ALA A 62 -15.74 -5.62 10.24
C ALA A 62 -14.61 -6.49 9.65
N ALA A 63 -14.52 -6.58 8.31
CA ALA A 63 -13.44 -7.30 7.62
C ALA A 63 -12.07 -6.61 7.79
N HIS A 64 -12.01 -5.28 7.65
CA HIS A 64 -10.84 -4.43 7.93
C HIS A 64 -10.29 -4.70 9.34
N ALA A 65 -11.19 -4.84 10.32
CA ALA A 65 -10.85 -5.15 11.70
C ALA A 65 -10.46 -6.63 11.96
N THR A 66 -10.06 -7.41 10.96
CA THR A 66 -9.54 -8.79 11.14
C THR A 66 -8.09 -8.95 10.66
N PRO A 67 -7.38 -10.02 11.07
CA PRO A 67 -6.06 -10.34 10.53
C PRO A 67 -6.02 -10.52 9.00
N LEU A 68 -7.16 -10.78 8.34
CA LEU A 68 -7.22 -10.88 6.88
C LEU A 68 -6.83 -9.58 6.19
N ALA A 69 -7.01 -8.42 6.83
CA ALA A 69 -6.55 -7.14 6.31
C ALA A 69 -5.03 -7.10 6.07
N ASN A 70 -4.23 -7.96 6.73
CA ASN A 70 -2.80 -8.04 6.49
C ASN A 70 -2.41 -8.60 5.11
N LEU A 71 -3.33 -9.23 4.38
CA LEU A 71 -3.12 -9.62 2.97
C LEU A 71 -2.96 -8.40 2.06
N PHE A 72 -3.39 -7.22 2.52
CA PHE A 72 -3.25 -5.94 1.84
C PHE A 72 -2.02 -5.21 2.36
N TRP A 73 -0.85 -5.84 2.23
CA TRP A 73 0.44 -5.27 2.65
C TRP A 73 0.53 -4.94 4.15
N PHE A 74 0.18 -5.90 5.01
CA PHE A 74 0.25 -5.76 6.47
C PHE A 74 -0.61 -4.59 7.02
N HIS A 75 -1.68 -4.22 6.31
CA HIS A 75 -2.59 -3.10 6.62
C HIS A 75 -2.92 -2.98 8.11
N ARG A 76 -3.44 -4.05 8.74
CA ARG A 76 -3.82 -4.03 10.16
C ARG A 76 -2.62 -3.83 11.08
N VAL A 77 -1.46 -4.40 10.75
CA VAL A 77 -0.24 -4.18 11.54
C VAL A 77 0.15 -2.70 11.49
N LEU A 78 0.03 -2.05 10.34
CA LEU A 78 0.31 -0.62 10.21
C LEU A 78 -0.70 0.22 10.98
N ASP A 79 -2.01 -0.07 10.88
CA ASP A 79 -3.06 0.59 11.67
C ASP A 79 -2.77 0.50 13.18
N LEU A 80 -2.36 -0.68 13.66
CA LEU A 80 -2.07 -0.91 15.08
C LEU A 80 -0.76 -0.24 15.52
N ALA A 81 0.13 0.07 14.58
CA ALA A 81 1.40 0.76 14.83
C ALA A 81 1.29 2.29 14.74
N GLU A 82 0.11 2.83 14.44
CA GLU A 82 -0.13 4.27 14.42
C GLU A 82 0.27 4.93 15.75
N THR A 83 0.95 6.07 15.63
CA THR A 83 1.44 6.86 16.77
C THR A 83 0.56 8.08 17.05
N GLY A 84 -0.46 8.30 16.22
CA GLY A 84 -1.30 9.50 16.25
C GLY A 84 -0.58 10.75 15.73
N ARG A 85 0.52 10.58 14.96
CA ARG A 85 1.33 11.68 14.40
C ARG A 85 1.32 11.61 12.87
N PRO A 86 0.20 11.96 12.22
CA PRO A 86 -0.05 11.67 10.80
C PRO A 86 1.04 12.23 9.87
N LYS A 87 1.47 13.48 10.08
CA LYS A 87 2.53 14.10 9.27
C LYS A 87 3.87 13.38 9.36
N VAL A 88 4.22 12.85 10.54
CA VAL A 88 5.47 12.11 10.74
C VAL A 88 5.36 10.74 10.08
N GLU A 89 4.24 10.05 10.26
CA GLU A 89 3.96 8.74 9.66
C GLU A 89 4.00 8.81 8.13
N MET A 90 3.30 9.78 7.53
CA MET A 90 3.36 10.05 6.09
C MET A 90 4.80 10.34 5.62
N GLY A 91 5.55 11.17 6.36
CA GLY A 91 6.93 11.51 6.03
C GLY A 91 7.86 10.30 6.05
N VAL A 92 7.75 9.45 7.06
CA VAL A 92 8.50 8.19 7.17
C VAL A 92 8.13 7.24 6.04
N ALA A 93 6.85 7.09 5.72
CA ALA A 93 6.38 6.22 4.66
C ALA A 93 6.88 6.66 3.28
N LEU A 94 6.81 7.97 2.98
CA LEU A 94 7.33 8.54 1.72
C LEU A 94 8.84 8.42 1.63
N PHE A 95 9.57 8.65 2.73
CA PHE A 95 11.02 8.46 2.76
C PHE A 95 11.40 6.99 2.52
N GLY A 96 10.70 6.06 3.17
CA GLY A 96 10.88 4.62 2.93
C GLY A 96 10.61 4.25 1.48
N LEU A 97 9.53 4.76 0.89
CA LEU A 97 9.24 4.57 -0.52
C LEU A 97 10.36 5.12 -1.42
N PHE A 98 10.85 6.34 -1.14
CA PHE A 98 11.95 6.92 -1.91
C PHE A 98 13.21 6.04 -1.88
N VAL A 99 13.55 5.49 -0.72
CA VAL A 99 14.67 4.54 -0.59
C VAL A 99 14.42 3.29 -1.43
N VAL A 100 13.22 2.69 -1.36
CA VAL A 100 12.88 1.49 -2.14
C VAL A 100 12.89 1.76 -3.64
N VAL A 101 12.36 2.89 -4.10
CA VAL A 101 12.45 3.32 -5.52
C VAL A 101 13.90 3.46 -5.95
N GLY A 102 14.75 4.07 -5.12
CA GLY A 102 16.18 4.21 -5.40
C GLY A 102 16.89 2.86 -5.51
N VAL A 103 16.58 1.92 -4.61
CA VAL A 103 17.11 0.54 -4.66
C VAL A 103 16.62 -0.18 -5.92
N TYR A 104 15.32 -0.12 -6.21
CA TYR A 104 14.76 -0.70 -7.43
C TYR A 104 15.44 -0.14 -8.66
N TYR A 105 15.57 1.18 -8.77
CA TYR A 105 16.26 1.81 -9.89
C TYR A 105 17.71 1.40 -10.04
N ALA A 106 18.45 1.27 -8.95
CA ALA A 106 19.87 0.92 -8.98
C ALA A 106 20.14 -0.56 -9.30
N VAL A 107 19.20 -1.45 -8.95
CA VAL A 107 19.38 -2.90 -9.06
C VAL A 107 18.65 -3.48 -10.27
N ASN A 108 17.56 -2.86 -10.72
CA ASN A 108 16.80 -3.32 -11.87
C ASN A 108 17.63 -3.18 -13.15
N ASP A 109 17.63 -4.23 -13.96
CA ASP A 109 18.24 -4.20 -15.29
C ASP A 109 17.29 -3.50 -16.25
N TRP A 110 17.60 -2.25 -16.59
CA TRP A 110 16.79 -1.45 -17.50
C TRP A 110 16.98 -1.82 -18.96
N ASP A 111 18.02 -2.59 -19.28
CA ASP A 111 18.42 -2.98 -20.63
C ASP A 111 18.13 -4.47 -20.91
N ALA A 112 17.32 -5.13 -20.07
CA ALA A 112 16.91 -6.51 -20.28
C ALA A 112 16.06 -6.64 -21.57
N ASP A 113 16.58 -7.38 -22.54
CA ASP A 113 16.02 -7.64 -23.88
C ASP A 113 14.79 -8.57 -23.87
#